data_AF-A0A1N7C379-F1
#
_entry.id   AF-A0A1N7C379-F1
#
_cell.length_a   1.000
_cell.length_b   1.000
_cell.length_c   1.000
_cell.angle_alpha   90.00
_cell.angle_beta   90.00
_cell.angle_gamma   90.00
#
_symmetry.space_group_name_H-M   'P 1'
#
loop_
_entity.id
_entity.type
_entity.pdbx_description
1 polymer ?
#
loop_
_entity_poly.entity_id
_entity_poly.type
_entity_poly.pdbx_seq_one_letter_code
_entity_poly.pdbx_strand_id
1 'polypeptide(L)'
;MKQGKNGYNYFDQPALERLILIRRLNREQGYSLKQIEYYLAIGEEKIRPEPMQGATEDIRGDLAVILERLDLQEQFNQALVTKLDEQQHYIKESLNRRDHLLLESLKASHQARKAELKKKRFFSWIGTR
;
A
#
# COMPACT_ATOMS: atom_id res chain seq x y z
N MET A 1 -39.91 -23.28 27.66
CA MET A 1 -39.05 -24.48 27.66
C MET A 1 -39.28 -25.24 28.95
N LYS A 2 -39.53 -26.54 28.87
CA LYS A 2 -39.64 -27.40 30.07
C LYS A 2 -38.39 -28.28 30.13
N GLN A 3 -37.65 -28.21 31.23
CA GLN A 3 -36.59 -29.16 31.52
C GLN A 3 -37.20 -30.39 32.17
N GLY A 4 -36.90 -31.57 31.64
CA GLY A 4 -37.27 -32.82 32.29
C GLY A 4 -36.42 -33.07 33.52
N LYS A 5 -36.91 -33.93 34.41
CA LYS A 5 -36.17 -34.37 35.61
C LYS A 5 -34.83 -35.06 35.29
N ASN A 6 -34.64 -35.46 34.04
CA ASN A 6 -33.43 -36.07 33.48
C ASN A 6 -32.43 -35.04 32.91
N GLY A 7 -32.68 -33.73 33.06
CA GLY A 7 -31.78 -32.67 32.58
C GLY A 7 -31.87 -32.36 31.08
N TYR A 8 -32.74 -33.08 30.34
CA TYR A 8 -32.95 -32.81 28.92
C TYR A 8 -33.96 -31.68 28.71
N ASN A 9 -33.70 -30.86 27.69
CA ASN A 9 -34.61 -29.80 27.24
C ASN A 9 -35.68 -30.38 26.32
N TYR A 10 -36.94 -30.24 26.69
CA TYR A 10 -38.06 -30.63 25.85
C TYR A 10 -38.66 -29.41 25.15
N PHE A 11 -38.83 -29.54 23.83
CA PHE A 11 -39.46 -28.53 22.99
C PHE A 11 -40.93 -28.87 22.83
N ASP A 12 -41.80 -27.95 23.26
CA ASP A 12 -43.23 -28.00 23.00
C ASP A 12 -43.53 -27.47 21.59
N GLN A 13 -44.77 -27.63 21.15
CA GLN A 13 -45.22 -27.17 19.84
C GLN A 13 -44.87 -25.69 19.57
N PRO A 14 -45.08 -24.74 20.51
CA PRO A 14 -44.69 -23.34 20.31
C PRO A 14 -43.17 -23.15 20.14
N ALA A 15 -42.35 -23.96 20.82
CA ALA A 15 -40.90 -23.90 20.64
C ALA A 15 -40.46 -24.45 19.28
N LEU A 16 -41.14 -25.48 18.77
CA LEU A 16 -40.90 -25.99 17.41
C LEU A 16 -41.26 -24.94 16.35
N GLU A 17 -42.40 -24.27 16.51
CA GLU A 17 -42.85 -23.20 15.61
C GLU A 17 -41.85 -22.04 15.55
N ARG A 18 -41.29 -21.65 16.71
CA ARG A 18 -40.20 -20.67 16.77
C ARG A 18 -38.94 -21.12 16.03
N LEU A 19 -38.54 -22.38 16.13
CA LEU A 19 -37.38 -22.91 15.40
C LEU A 19 -37.60 -22.89 13.88
N ILE A 20 -38.82 -23.21 13.42
CA ILE A 20 -39.20 -23.13 12.00
C ILE A 20 -39.14 -21.69 11.52
N LEU A 21 -39.65 -20.73 12.31
CA LEU A 21 -39.58 -19.31 12.01
C LEU A 21 -38.13 -18.81 11.90
N ILE A 22 -37.26 -19.14 12.86
CA ILE A 22 -35.83 -18.80 12.84
C ILE A 22 -35.18 -19.35 11.57
N ARG A 23 -35.46 -20.62 11.22
CA ARG A 23 -34.92 -21.25 10.02
C ARG A 23 -35.35 -20.51 8.75
N ARG A 24 -36.63 -20.14 8.64
CA ARG A 24 -37.17 -19.38 7.51
C ARG A 24 -36.50 -18.00 7.41
N LEU A 25 -36.46 -17.24 8.50
CA LEU A 25 -35.85 -15.91 8.52
C LEU A 25 -34.37 -15.96 8.12
N ASN A 26 -33.63 -16.95 8.59
CA ASN A 26 -32.22 -17.09 8.26
C ASN A 26 -31.97 -17.57 6.82
N ARG A 27 -32.64 -18.65 6.39
CA ARG A 27 -32.35 -19.32 5.10
C ARG A 27 -33.05 -18.70 3.91
N GLU A 28 -34.29 -18.26 4.08
CA GLU A 28 -35.11 -17.75 2.97
C GLU A 28 -35.04 -16.22 2.89
N GLN A 29 -34.91 -15.54 4.03
CA GLN A 29 -34.98 -14.08 4.10
C GLN A 29 -33.63 -13.41 4.46
N GLY A 30 -32.57 -14.19 4.70
CA GLY A 30 -31.21 -13.68 4.90
C GLY A 30 -30.95 -12.96 6.22
N TYR A 31 -31.82 -13.09 7.23
CA TYR A 31 -31.61 -12.43 8.52
C TYR A 31 -30.42 -13.05 9.27
N SER A 32 -29.57 -12.18 9.82
CA SER A 32 -28.55 -12.58 10.80
C SER A 32 -29.20 -12.98 12.14
N LEU A 33 -28.51 -13.80 12.93
CA LEU A 33 -29.02 -14.23 14.24
C LEU A 33 -29.37 -13.05 15.17
N LYS A 34 -28.60 -11.95 15.14
CA LYS A 34 -28.89 -10.73 15.92
C LYS A 34 -30.18 -10.05 15.47
N GLN A 35 -30.45 -10.00 14.16
CA GLN A 35 -31.70 -9.43 13.64
C GLN A 35 -32.90 -10.31 13.98
N ILE A 36 -32.72 -11.64 13.98
CA ILE A 36 -33.76 -12.59 14.39
C ILE A 36 -34.06 -12.45 15.89
N GLU A 37 -33.03 -12.33 16.73
CA GLU A 37 -33.19 -12.11 18.17
C GLU A 37 -33.95 -10.81 18.46
N TYR A 38 -33.57 -9.73 17.78
CA TYR A 38 -34.27 -8.44 17.87
C TYR A 38 -35.74 -8.58 17.41
N TYR A 39 -36.00 -9.19 16.26
CA TYR A 39 -37.36 -9.44 15.74
C TYR A 39 -38.25 -10.20 16.73
N LEU A 40 -37.69 -11.22 17.39
CA LEU A 40 -38.42 -11.99 18.40
C LEU A 40 -38.63 -11.21 19.71
N ALA A 41 -37.80 -10.21 20.01
CA ALA A 41 -37.88 -9.40 21.23
C ALA A 41 -38.91 -8.27 21.17
N ILE A 42 -39.12 -7.65 19.99
CA ILE A 42 -40.03 -6.49 19.84
C ILE A 42 -41.47 -6.91 19.51
N GLY A 43 -41.70 -8.22 19.28
CA GLY A 43 -43.02 -8.80 19.03
C GLY A 43 -43.46 -8.63 17.58
N GLU A 44 -43.00 -9.54 16.71
CA GLU A 44 -43.47 -9.84 15.33
C GLU A 44 -43.82 -8.67 14.39
N GLU A 45 -43.52 -7.41 14.72
CA GLU A 45 -43.64 -6.30 13.78
C GLU A 45 -42.75 -6.60 12.58
N LYS A 46 -43.38 -6.67 11.40
CA LYS A 46 -42.75 -7.00 10.12
C LYS A 46 -41.70 -5.94 9.78
N ILE A 47 -40.50 -6.07 10.34
CA ILE A 47 -39.32 -5.42 9.80
C ILE A 47 -39.08 -6.08 8.46
N ARG A 48 -39.36 -5.40 7.35
CA ARG A 48 -38.92 -5.88 6.03
C ARG A 48 -37.39 -5.96 6.08
N PRO A 49 -36.78 -7.08 5.68
CA PRO A 49 -35.33 -7.11 5.57
C PRO A 49 -34.96 -6.04 4.55
N GLU A 50 -34.08 -5.11 4.93
CA GLU A 50 -33.46 -4.29 3.90
C GLU A 50 -32.79 -5.25 2.91
N PRO A 51 -33.05 -5.10 1.60
CA PRO A 51 -32.49 -6.00 0.61
C PRO A 51 -30.96 -5.92 0.69
N MET A 52 -30.35 -6.96 1.26
CA MET A 52 -28.89 -7.13 1.30
C MET A 52 -28.26 -7.07 -0.09
N GLN A 53 -29.06 -7.31 -1.14
CA GLN A 53 -28.63 -7.38 -2.53
C GLN A 53 -28.00 -6.09 -3.03
N GLY A 54 -28.39 -4.91 -2.53
CA GLY A 54 -27.78 -3.63 -2.93
C GLY A 54 -26.42 -3.37 -2.27
N ALA A 55 -26.31 -3.61 -0.96
CA ALA A 55 -25.09 -3.33 -0.21
C ALA A 55 -23.92 -4.26 -0.59
N THR A 56 -24.19 -5.53 -0.95
CA THR A 56 -23.13 -6.47 -1.33
C THR A 56 -22.54 -6.22 -2.72
N GLU A 57 -23.32 -5.67 -3.66
CA GLU A 57 -22.82 -5.31 -4.99
C GLU A 57 -21.97 -4.05 -4.94
N ASP A 58 -22.41 -3.04 -4.19
CA ASP A 58 -21.66 -1.80 -3.97
C ASP A 58 -20.30 -2.08 -3.31
N ILE A 59 -20.27 -2.92 -2.26
CA ILE A 59 -19.01 -3.31 -1.59
C ILE A 59 -18.06 -4.04 -2.56
N ARG A 60 -18.59 -4.88 -3.46
CA ARG A 60 -17.76 -5.57 -4.45
C ARG A 60 -17.20 -4.61 -5.50
N GLY A 61 -18.00 -3.64 -5.94
CA GLY A 61 -17.55 -2.57 -6.83
C GLY A 61 -16.44 -1.74 -6.18
N ASP A 62 -16.64 -1.30 -4.95
CA ASP A 62 -15.66 -0.54 -4.18
C ASP A 62 -14.36 -1.32 -3.99
N LEU A 63 -14.44 -2.61 -3.66
CA LEU A 63 -13.25 -3.47 -3.54
C LEU A 63 -12.51 -3.62 -4.87
N ALA A 64 -13.21 -3.75 -5.99
CA ALA A 64 -12.58 -3.80 -7.31
C ALA A 64 -11.83 -2.51 -7.63
N VAL A 65 -12.44 -1.35 -7.36
CA VAL A 65 -11.80 -0.03 -7.54
C VAL A 65 -10.59 0.14 -6.63
N ILE A 66 -10.66 -0.33 -5.38
CA ILE A 66 -9.52 -0.29 -4.45
C ILE A 66 -8.37 -1.13 -4.96
N LEU A 67 -8.64 -2.35 -5.43
CA LEU A 67 -7.61 -3.24 -5.99
C LEU A 67 -6.95 -2.62 -7.23
N GLU A 68 -7.73 -2.06 -8.15
CA GLU A 68 -7.19 -1.37 -9.33
C GLU A 68 -6.27 -0.19 -8.94
N ARG A 69 -6.67 0.60 -7.93
CA ARG A 69 -5.85 1.71 -7.45
C ARG A 69 -4.56 1.23 -6.78
N LEU A 70 -4.60 0.10 -6.08
CA LEU A 70 -3.40 -0.49 -5.48
C LEU A 70 -2.42 -0.97 -6.55
N ASP A 71 -2.91 -1.63 -7.60
CA ASP A 71 -2.07 -2.08 -8.72
C ASP A 71 -1.41 -0.89 -9.43
N LEU A 72 -2.17 0.20 -9.67
CA LEU A 72 -1.62 1.43 -10.25
C LEU A 72 -0.57 2.08 -9.32
N GLN A 73 -0.80 2.05 -8.01
CA GLN A 73 0.14 2.60 -7.04
C GLN A 73 1.43 1.78 -6.97
N GLU A 74 1.35 0.46 -7.05
CA GLU A 74 2.52 -0.42 -7.12
C GLU A 74 3.35 -0.12 -8.38
N GLN A 75 2.70 -0.04 -9.54
CA GLN A 75 3.36 0.32 -10.81
C GLN A 75 4.03 1.70 -10.74
N PHE A 76 3.33 2.69 -10.17
CA PHE A 76 3.88 4.03 -9.98
C PHE A 76 5.12 4.01 -9.08
N ASN A 77 5.06 3.29 -7.96
CA ASN A 77 6.18 3.18 -7.02
C ASN A 77 7.40 2.50 -7.69
N GLN A 78 7.17 1.45 -8.47
CA GLN A 78 8.24 0.76 -9.20
C GLN A 78 8.92 1.69 -10.22
N ALA A 79 8.13 2.45 -10.97
CA ALA A 79 8.63 3.44 -11.92
C ALA A 79 9.42 4.56 -11.20
N LEU A 80 8.92 5.03 -10.05
CA LEU A 80 9.58 6.06 -9.24
C LEU A 80 10.95 5.58 -8.74
N VAL A 81 11.04 4.36 -8.18
CA VAL A 81 12.31 3.77 -7.73
C VAL A 81 13.31 3.70 -8.88
N THR A 82 12.85 3.24 -10.05
CA THR A 82 13.71 3.16 -11.24
C THR A 82 14.26 4.53 -11.64
N LYS A 83 13.42 5.58 -11.60
CA LYS A 83 13.85 6.96 -11.88
C LYS A 83 14.81 7.53 -10.84
N LEU A 84 14.62 7.19 -9.57
CA LEU A 84 15.54 7.59 -8.50
C LEU A 84 16.91 6.93 -8.67
N ASP A 85 16.96 5.65 -9.04
CA ASP A 85 18.20 4.95 -9.31
C ASP A 85 18.94 5.52 -10.53
N GLU A 86 18.22 5.81 -11.62
CA GLU A 86 18.78 6.51 -12.80
C GLU A 86 19.38 7.88 -12.42
N GLN A 87 18.66 8.67 -11.62
CA GLN A 87 19.15 9.97 -11.15
C GLN A 87 20.38 9.83 -10.25
N GLN A 88 20.37 8.87 -9.33
CA GLN A 88 21.50 8.61 -8.43
C GLN A 88 22.75 8.21 -9.22
N HIS A 89 22.59 7.38 -10.25
CA HIS A 89 23.66 6.99 -11.15
C HIS A 89 24.22 8.20 -11.91
N TYR A 90 23.35 9.00 -12.54
CA TYR A 90 23.75 10.21 -13.26
C TYR A 90 24.51 11.20 -12.37
N ILE A 91 24.03 11.46 -11.16
CA ILE A 91 24.69 12.35 -10.20
C ILE A 91 26.09 11.83 -9.88
N LYS A 92 26.22 10.54 -9.61
CA LYS A 92 27.51 9.91 -9.30
C LYS A 92 28.49 10.03 -10.46
N GLU A 93 28.05 9.74 -11.68
CA GLU A 93 28.90 9.88 -12.87
C GLU A 93 29.33 11.33 -13.12
N SER A 94 28.39 12.26 -12.98
CA SER A 94 28.65 13.70 -13.15
C SER A 94 29.68 14.21 -12.13
N LEU A 95 29.54 13.82 -10.85
CA LEU A 95 30.50 14.17 -9.81
C LEU A 95 31.89 13.57 -10.09
N ASN A 96 31.96 12.27 -10.42
CA ASN A 96 33.22 11.61 -10.75
C ASN A 96 33.92 12.29 -11.95
N ARG A 97 33.16 12.65 -12.98
CA ARG A 97 33.69 13.34 -14.16
C ARG A 97 34.22 14.72 -13.80
N ARG A 98 33.48 15.47 -12.98
CA ARG A 98 33.92 16.79 -12.52
C ARG A 98 35.21 16.69 -11.71
N ASP A 99 35.29 15.74 -10.77
CA ASP A 99 36.47 15.56 -9.94
C ASP A 99 37.69 15.17 -10.77
N HIS A 100 37.51 14.30 -11.78
CA HIS A 100 38.57 13.96 -12.72
C HIS A 100 39.08 15.19 -13.48
N LEU A 101 38.19 15.98 -14.08
CA LEU A 101 38.54 17.20 -14.81
C LEU A 101 39.24 18.25 -13.92
N LEU A 102 38.80 18.39 -12.67
CA LEU A 102 39.44 19.27 -11.70
C LEU A 102 40.86 18.81 -11.38
N LEU A 103 41.06 17.52 -11.14
CA LEU A 103 42.38 16.95 -10.91
C LEU A 103 43.32 17.11 -12.11
N GLU A 104 42.82 16.91 -13.32
CA GLU A 104 43.59 17.14 -14.55
C GLU A 104 43.98 18.61 -14.72
N SER A 105 43.02 19.53 -14.51
CA SER A 105 43.27 20.98 -14.56
C SER A 105 44.32 21.41 -13.53
N LEU A 106 44.23 20.91 -12.29
CA LEU A 106 45.22 21.19 -11.25
C LEU A 106 46.61 20.66 -11.62
N LYS A 107 46.70 19.43 -12.16
CA LYS A 107 47.97 18.86 -12.64
C LYS A 107 48.56 19.70 -13.77
N ALA A 108 47.76 20.07 -14.76
CA ALA A 108 48.18 20.90 -15.89
C ALA A 108 48.69 22.28 -15.40
N SER A 109 47.96 22.92 -14.49
CA SER A 109 48.37 24.20 -13.89
C SER A 109 49.69 24.09 -13.12
N HIS A 110 49.86 23.03 -12.33
CA HIS A 110 51.12 22.77 -11.63
C HIS A 110 52.30 22.52 -12.59
N GLN A 111 52.08 21.75 -13.66
CA GLN A 111 53.10 21.48 -14.67
C GLN A 111 53.48 22.77 -15.43
N ALA A 112 52.49 23.58 -15.80
CA ALA A 112 52.71 24.88 -16.46
C ALA A 112 53.55 25.80 -15.58
N ARG A 113 53.19 25.95 -14.28
CA ARG A 113 53.99 26.72 -13.32
C ARG A 113 55.42 26.21 -13.20
N LYS A 114 55.62 24.88 -13.09
CA LYS A 114 56.96 24.29 -13.04
C LYS A 114 57.76 24.57 -14.32
N ALA A 115 57.15 24.47 -15.49
CA ALA A 115 57.79 24.77 -16.77
C ALA A 115 58.18 26.26 -16.88
N GLU A 116 57.30 27.16 -16.43
CA GLU A 116 57.57 28.60 -16.42
C GLU A 116 58.75 28.96 -15.49
N LEU A 117 58.78 28.37 -14.28
CA LEU A 117 59.90 28.53 -13.36
C LEU A 117 61.22 28.00 -13.92
N LYS A 118 61.20 26.84 -14.60
CA LYS A 118 62.38 26.30 -15.29
C LYS A 118 62.85 27.22 -16.41
N LYS A 119 61.93 27.74 -17.23
CA LYS A 119 62.26 28.73 -18.28
C LYS A 119 62.91 29.98 -17.67
N LYS A 120 62.30 30.58 -16.63
CA LYS A 120 62.87 31.77 -15.95
C LYS A 120 64.29 31.52 -15.42
N ARG A 121 64.53 30.37 -14.78
CA ARG A 121 65.87 29.96 -14.30
C ARG A 121 66.88 29.75 -15.43
N PHE A 122 66.44 29.19 -16.55
CA PHE A 122 67.29 28.99 -17.73
C PHE A 122 67.69 30.33 -18.37
N PHE A 123 66.74 31.25 -18.54
CA PHE A 123 67.02 32.59 -19.07
C PHE A 123 67.90 33.42 -18.14
N SER A 124 67.71 33.32 -16.81
CA SER A 124 68.63 34.00 -15.87
C SER A 124 70.05 33.45 -15.97
N TRP A 125 70.23 32.13 -16.13
CA TRP A 125 71.56 31.54 -16.27
C TRP A 125 72.29 31.99 -17.55
N ILE A 126 71.58 32.06 -18.68
CA ILE A 126 72.15 32.52 -19.95
C ILE A 126 72.45 34.03 -19.95
N GLY A 127 71.59 34.84 -19.35
CA GLY A 127 71.76 36.30 -19.31
C GLY A 127 72.83 36.80 -18.33
N THR A 128 73.40 35.92 -17.49
CA THR A 128 74.47 36.28 -16.53
C THR A 128 75.85 35.82 -17.01
N ARG A 129 76.01 35.47 -18.29
CA ARG A 129 77.28 35.14 -18.95
C ARG A 129 77.69 36.23 -19.93
#